data_AF-A0A137Q9K2-F1
#
_entry.id   AF-A0A137Q9K2-F1
#
_cell.length_a   1.000
_cell.length_b   1.000
_cell.length_c   1.000
_cell.angle_alpha   90.00
_cell.angle_beta   90.00
_cell.angle_gamma   90.00
#
_symmetry.space_group_name_H-M   'P 1'
#
loop_
_entity.id
_entity.type
_entity.pdbx_description
1 polymer ?
#
loop_
_entity_poly.entity_id
_entity_poly.type
_entity_poly.pdbx_seq_one_letter_code
_entity_poly.pdbx_strand_id
1 'polypeptide(L)' 'MYRKLGSQWASTLLGFIAPVMVPIPFVFKKYGPWLRSKSHYAPSAPSLPK' A
#
# COMPACT_ATOMS: atom_id res chain seq x y z
N MET A 1 -13.41 13.07 11.04
CA MET A 1 -12.72 14.02 10.14
C MET A 1 -13.64 15.16 9.72
N TYR A 2 -14.68 14.89 8.91
CA TYR A 2 -15.63 15.89 8.40
C TYR A 2 -16.39 16.71 9.47
N ARG A 3 -16.79 16.11 10.60
CA ARG A 3 -17.45 16.83 11.73
C ARG A 3 -16.54 17.79 12.51
N LYS A 4 -15.21 17.66 12.43
CA LYS A 4 -14.25 18.54 13.12
C LYS A 4 -13.51 19.50 12.19
N LEU A 5 -13.34 19.14 10.91
CA LEU A 5 -12.60 19.94 9.93
C LEU A 5 -13.52 20.63 8.91
N GLY A 6 -14.79 20.26 8.80
CA GLY A 6 -15.66 20.70 7.71
C GLY A 6 -15.34 19.97 6.40
N SER A 7 -16.30 19.96 5.47
CA SER A 7 -16.19 19.24 4.19
C SER A 7 -15.01 19.70 3.34
N GLN A 8 -14.68 20.99 3.38
CA GLN A 8 -13.61 21.58 2.56
C GLN A 8 -12.20 21.14 3.00
N TRP A 9 -11.90 21.18 4.29
CA TRP A 9 -10.60 20.73 4.80
C TRP A 9 -10.43 19.21 4.76
N ALA A 10 -11.52 18.48 4.90
CA ALA A 10 -11.48 17.03 4.77
C ALA A 10 -11.18 16.58 3.33
N SER A 11 -11.77 17.25 2.33
CA SER A 11 -11.53 16.95 0.91
C SER A 11 -10.11 17.34 0.46
N THR A 12 -9.56 18.45 0.95
CA THR A 12 -8.17 18.85 0.63
C THR A 12 -7.16 17.85 1.20
N LEU A 13 -7.33 17.40 2.45
CA LEU A 13 -6.46 16.40 3.05
C LEU A 13 -6.49 15.06 2.27
N LEU A 14 -7.68 14.61 1.88
CA LEU A 14 -7.84 13.44 1.02
C LEU A 14 -7.22 13.66 -0.36
N GLY A 15 -7.38 14.84 -0.94
CA GLY A 15 -6.78 15.21 -2.23
C GLY A 15 -5.25 15.18 -2.23
N PHE A 16 -4.60 15.47 -1.11
CA PHE A 16 -3.14 15.35 -0.98
C PHE A 16 -2.68 13.90 -0.74
N ILE A 17 -3.46 13.08 -0.05
CA ILE A 17 -3.11 11.68 0.24
C ILE A 17 -3.37 10.78 -0.98
N ALA A 18 -4.42 11.07 -1.77
CA ALA A 18 -4.76 10.32 -2.97
C ALA A 18 -3.60 10.11 -3.96
N PRO A 19 -2.82 11.14 -4.38
CA PRO A 19 -1.70 10.95 -5.30
C PRO A 19 -0.54 10.14 -4.69
N VAL A 20 -0.39 10.13 -3.36
CA VAL A 20 0.59 9.26 -2.68
C VAL A 20 0.19 7.79 -2.77
N MET A 21 -1.10 7.50 -2.88
CA MET A 21 -1.62 6.15 -3.05
C MET A 21 -1.54 5.64 -4.50
N VAL A 22 -1.52 6.53 -5.49
CA VAL A 22 -1.40 6.19 -6.92
C VAL A 22 -0.16 5.34 -7.27
N PRO A 23 1.06 5.62 -6.76
CA PRO A 23 2.25 4.83 -7.08
C PRO A 23 2.35 3.51 -6.31
N ILE A 24 1.49 3.24 -5.32
CA ILE A 24 1.51 2.00 -4.52
C ILE A 24 1.61 0.73 -5.39
N PRO A 25 0.77 0.49 -6.41
CA PRO A 25 0.87 -0.72 -7.23
C PRO A 25 2.22 -0.86 -7.94
N PHE A 26 2.84 0.24 -8.39
CA PHE A 26 4.16 0.21 -9.04
C PHE A 26 5.27 -0.10 -8.05
N VAL A 27 5.22 0.52 -6.87
CA VAL A 27 6.16 0.25 -5.78
C VAL A 27 6.04 -1.19 -5.34
N PHE A 28 4.83 -1.72 -5.16
CA PHE A 28 4.60 -3.11 -4.80
C PHE A 28 5.00 -4.08 -5.91
N LYS A 29 4.95 -3.70 -7.19
CA LYS A 29 5.49 -4.53 -8.29
C LYS A 29 7.02 -4.62 -8.23
N LYS A 30 7.71 -3.51 -7.98
CA LYS A 30 9.18 -3.45 -7.94
C LYS A 30 9.77 -4.02 -6.65
N TYR A 31 9.17 -3.69 -5.51
CA TYR A 31 9.65 -4.07 -4.18
C TYR A 31 8.85 -5.22 -3.56
N GLY A 32 7.83 -5.73 -4.23
CA GLY A 32 7.02 -6.86 -3.75
C GLY A 32 7.83 -8.09 -3.41
N PRO A 33 8.77 -8.55 -4.27
CA PRO A 33 9.64 -9.69 -3.94
C PRO A 33 10.49 -9.42 -2.69
N TRP A 34 11.03 -8.20 -2.55
CA TRP A 34 11.83 -7.78 -1.41
C TRP A 34 10.99 -7.71 -0.12
N LEU A 35 9.79 -7.14 -0.19
CA LEU A 35 8.86 -7.03 0.93
C LEU A 35 8.37 -8.42 1.39
N ARG A 36 8.13 -9.33 0.43
CA ARG A 36 7.76 -10.72 0.71
C ARG A 36 8.92 -11.49 1.34
N SER A 37 10.16 -11.27 0.88
CA SER A 37 11.35 -11.88 1.49
C SER A 37 11.55 -11.49 2.96
N LYS A 38 10.95 -10.39 3.41
CA LYS A 38 11.09 -9.89 4.79
C LYS A 38 9.91 -10.29 5.70
N SER A 39 8.87 -10.93 5.17
CA SER A 39 7.69 -11.32 5.93
C SER A 39 7.78 -12.78 6.38
N HIS A 40 7.62 -13.01 7.69
CA HIS A 40 7.53 -14.35 8.29
C HIS A 40 6.32 -15.17 7.78
N TYR A 41 5.30 -14.50 7.23
CA TYR A 41 4.08 -15.11 6.71
C TYR A 41 4.03 -15.18 5.17
N ALA A 42 5.12 -14.82 4.48
CA ALA A 42 5.13 -14.95 3.03
C ALA A 42 5.06 -16.43 2.65
N PRO A 43 4.10 -16.84 1.80
CA PRO A 43 4.11 -18.20 1.26
C PRO A 43 5.34 -18.32 0.36
N SER A 44 6.39 -18.95 0.90
CA SER A 44 7.46 -19.55 0.13
C SER A 44 6.81 -20.47 -0.89
N ALA A 45 7.28 -20.42 -2.15
CA ALA A 45 6.76 -21.24 -3.23
C ALA A 45 6.55 -22.70 -2.76
N PRO A 46 5.51 -23.40 -3.24
CA PRO A 46 5.31 -24.79 -2.86
C PRO A 46 6.60 -25.54 -3.20
N SER A 47 7.21 -26.17 -2.19
CA SER A 47 8.35 -27.05 -2.40
C SER A 47 7.91 -28.15 -3.36
N LEU A 48 8.35 -28.06 -4.62
CA LEU A 48 8.16 -29.11 -5.62
C LEU A 48 8.70 -30.42 -5.04
N PRO A 49 7.89 -31.50 -4.97
CA PRO A 49 8.39 -32.79 -4.56
C PRO A 49 9.44 -33.28 -5.57
N LYS A 50 10.56 -33.75 -5.03
CA LYS A 50 11.71 -34.32 -5.74
C LYS A 50 11.38 -35.69 -6.33
#